data_AF-R5LSI9-F1
#
_entry.id   AF-R5LSI9-F1
#
_cell.length_a   1.000
_cell.length_b   1.000
_cell.length_c   1.000
_cell.angle_alpha   90.00
_cell.angle_beta   90.00
_cell.angle_gamma   90.00
#
_symmetry.space_group_name_H-M   'P 1'
#
loop_
_entity.id
_entity.type
_entity.pdbx_description
1 polymer ?
#
loop_
_entity_poly.entity_id
_entity_poly.type
_entity_poly.pdbx_seq_one_letter_code
_entity_poly.pdbx_strand_id
1 'polypeptide(L)'
;MKKLLLIVFAVLSMNAFAQAPKIKSNLKIENTSKFKNMAKRINLQKVSKANKVKAKAPVSGTTKTYYADYGEYAYQIGILDRYHVKYDIVFGDNGEVSISNLFSRSYIGTDLYITGKYDEATNEITIDNNQYIYNDPETGYDFFVSNVNTETETGDPSTETFKLKLDPETGTISSEDPDAFLGLYVTDGSQTAIYTYACALNYYPEDMFPAATTHNYTYDDYYGETQSSTVDIVTLGDVCYVKSLMPNYPEAWLKGYINGNDIVLNSFAICEDDIAMLFGTETEYVDNATFAYNSATDSYSSESGIDLSDYFYYDGDGKYYFTEMYENMIIKGGVATGISSVENSNDAVSTEYFDLSGRRINNAAKGISIMVKKYADGTSKAVKVMK
;
A
#
# COMPACT_ATOMS: atom_id res chain seq x y z
N MET A 1 -5.50 39.79 2.70
CA MET A 1 -4.16 39.23 3.00
C MET A 1 -4.36 37.77 3.32
N LYS A 2 -4.10 36.89 2.33
CA LYS A 2 -4.29 35.44 2.45
C LYS A 2 -3.19 34.89 3.36
N LYS A 3 -3.56 34.30 4.50
CA LYS A 3 -2.64 33.57 5.36
C LYS A 3 -2.43 32.19 4.75
N LEU A 4 -1.21 31.94 4.27
CA LEU A 4 -0.72 30.61 3.95
C LEU A 4 -0.61 29.86 5.28
N LEU A 5 -1.43 28.84 5.51
CA LEU A 5 -1.17 27.87 6.58
C LEU A 5 0.00 27.01 6.13
N LEU A 6 1.15 27.16 6.80
CA LEU A 6 2.24 26.19 6.73
C LEU A 6 1.76 24.95 7.50
N ILE A 7 1.44 23.88 6.79
CA ILE A 7 1.36 22.54 7.38
C ILE A 7 2.80 22.21 7.78
N VAL A 8 3.06 22.12 9.09
CA VAL A 8 4.34 21.68 9.63
C VAL A 8 4.45 20.20 9.33
N PHE A 9 5.08 19.87 8.21
CA PHE A 9 5.56 18.52 7.93
C PHE A 9 6.61 18.18 8.99
N ALA A 10 6.29 17.25 9.88
CA ALA A 10 7.29 16.55 10.67
C ALA A 10 8.14 15.72 9.70
N VAL A 11 9.13 16.38 9.09
CA VAL A 11 10.28 15.70 8.49
C VAL A 11 11.06 15.14 9.68
N LEU A 12 10.68 13.95 10.14
CA LEU A 12 11.55 13.16 10.98
C LEU A 12 12.81 12.91 10.16
N SER A 13 13.89 13.50 10.63
CA SER A 13 15.17 13.55 9.97
C SER A 13 15.65 12.14 9.60
N MET A 14 15.82 11.90 8.30
CA MET A 14 16.38 10.68 7.67
C MET A 14 17.87 10.40 8.01
N ASN A 15 18.42 10.93 9.10
CA ASN A 15 19.86 10.89 9.38
C ASN A 15 20.34 9.67 10.20
N ALA A 16 19.55 8.59 10.29
CA ALA A 16 19.98 7.36 10.96
C ALA A 16 20.25 6.16 10.04
N PHE A 17 20.08 6.27 8.71
CA PHE A 17 20.36 5.18 7.77
C PHE A 17 21.74 5.31 7.11
N ALA A 18 22.80 5.25 7.91
CA ALA A 18 24.15 5.05 7.39
C ALA A 18 24.55 3.58 7.58
N GLN A 19 24.11 2.73 6.63
CA GLN A 19 24.70 1.46 6.14
C GLN A 19 23.61 0.42 5.86
N ALA A 20 23.07 0.44 4.64
CA ALA A 20 22.37 -0.72 4.08
C ALA A 20 23.36 -1.92 4.00
N PRO A 21 23.01 -3.12 4.49
CA PRO A 21 23.85 -4.30 4.33
C PRO A 21 23.99 -4.66 2.86
N LYS A 22 25.22 -4.72 2.35
CA LYS A 22 25.53 -5.25 1.01
C LYS A 22 25.39 -6.77 1.02
N ILE A 23 24.38 -7.35 0.37
CA ILE A 23 24.27 -8.81 0.22
C ILE A 23 23.85 -9.17 -1.20
N LYS A 24 24.55 -10.18 -1.76
CA LYS A 24 24.29 -10.78 -3.08
C LYS A 24 23.18 -11.83 -2.96
N SER A 25 22.16 -11.76 -3.79
CA SER A 25 21.14 -12.80 -3.88
C SER A 25 21.63 -13.99 -4.74
N ASN A 26 21.16 -15.19 -4.41
CA ASN A 26 21.31 -16.40 -5.21
C ASN A 26 19.96 -17.15 -5.22
N LEU A 27 19.33 -17.24 -6.40
CA LEU A 27 18.44 -18.30 -6.90
C LEU A 27 16.94 -18.37 -6.53
N LYS A 28 16.14 -18.34 -7.63
CA LYS A 28 14.98 -19.15 -8.08
C LYS A 28 13.84 -19.54 -7.13
N ILE A 29 12.65 -19.02 -7.50
CA ILE A 29 11.33 -19.23 -6.90
C ILE A 29 10.67 -20.51 -7.41
N GLU A 30 10.53 -21.50 -6.55
CA GLU A 30 9.41 -22.44 -6.59
C GLU A 30 8.94 -22.67 -5.15
N ASN A 31 7.81 -22.03 -4.77
CA ASN A 31 6.84 -22.39 -3.72
C ASN A 31 6.26 -21.15 -3.01
N THR A 32 5.41 -20.40 -3.72
CA THR A 32 4.55 -19.36 -3.15
C THR A 32 3.53 -19.88 -2.12
N SER A 33 3.35 -21.20 -2.03
CA SER A 33 2.42 -21.87 -1.12
C SER A 33 2.94 -22.10 0.31
N LYS A 34 4.19 -21.72 0.64
CA LYS A 34 4.82 -21.99 1.95
C LYS A 34 4.76 -20.84 2.96
N PHE A 35 4.23 -19.67 2.59
CA PHE A 35 4.28 -18.45 3.41
C PHE A 35 3.16 -18.32 4.47
N LYS A 36 2.28 -19.32 4.59
CA LYS A 36 1.13 -19.34 5.51
C LYS A 36 1.46 -19.64 6.99
N ASN A 37 2.69 -19.50 7.46
CA ASN A 37 3.07 -19.89 8.83
C ASN A 37 3.86 -18.80 9.57
N MET A 38 3.25 -17.62 9.73
CA MET A 38 3.80 -16.47 10.46
C MET A 38 3.91 -16.72 11.98
N ALA A 39 3.24 -17.75 12.52
CA ALA A 39 3.29 -18.13 13.93
C ALA A 39 4.58 -18.87 14.34
N LYS A 40 5.45 -19.25 13.40
CA LYS A 40 6.73 -19.92 13.67
C LYS A 40 7.89 -18.97 13.99
N ARG A 41 7.68 -17.65 13.90
CA ARG A 41 8.71 -16.60 14.06
C ARG A 41 9.17 -16.36 15.51
N ILE A 42 8.52 -16.98 16.50
CA ILE A 42 8.63 -16.54 17.89
C ILE A 42 9.41 -17.56 18.76
N ASN A 43 10.58 -17.14 19.24
CA ASN A 43 11.31 -17.80 20.33
C ASN A 43 11.11 -16.99 21.62
N LEU A 44 10.15 -17.40 22.46
CA LEU A 44 9.71 -16.61 23.61
C LEU A 44 10.74 -16.60 24.76
N GLN A 45 10.97 -15.43 25.36
CA GLN A 45 11.59 -15.27 26.70
C GLN A 45 10.58 -14.70 27.72
N LYS A 46 10.93 -14.82 29.00
CA LYS A 46 10.02 -15.02 30.14
C LYS A 46 9.50 -13.72 30.78
N VAL A 47 8.17 -13.58 30.90
CA VAL A 47 7.50 -12.51 31.69
C VAL A 47 6.10 -12.93 32.14
N SER A 48 5.64 -12.36 33.26
CA SER A 48 4.50 -12.81 34.07
C SER A 48 3.10 -12.60 33.47
N LYS A 49 2.19 -13.51 33.84
CA LYS A 49 0.79 -13.63 33.45
C LYS A 49 -0.08 -12.41 33.79
N ALA A 50 -0.78 -11.87 32.80
CA ALA A 50 -1.95 -11.03 32.97
C ALA A 50 -3.18 -11.69 32.33
N ASN A 51 -4.34 -11.56 32.98
CA ASN A 51 -5.63 -12.07 32.50
C ASN A 51 -6.12 -11.25 31.31
N LYS A 52 -6.53 -11.93 30.23
CA LYS A 52 -6.88 -11.32 28.95
C LYS A 52 -8.40 -11.32 28.71
N VAL A 53 -8.97 -10.22 28.22
CA VAL A 53 -10.40 -10.08 27.88
C VAL A 53 -10.58 -10.12 26.36
N LYS A 54 -11.54 -10.94 25.87
CA LYS A 54 -11.84 -11.12 24.44
C LYS A 54 -12.10 -9.80 23.69
N ALA A 55 -11.60 -9.72 22.46
CA ALA A 55 -11.86 -8.64 21.52
C ALA A 55 -13.37 -8.41 21.34
N LYS A 56 -13.77 -7.14 21.25
CA LYS A 56 -15.15 -6.67 21.20
C LYS A 56 -15.49 -6.18 19.79
N ALA A 57 -16.77 -6.27 19.44
CA ALA A 57 -17.33 -5.45 18.36
C ALA A 57 -17.03 -3.96 18.62
N PRO A 58 -16.96 -3.11 17.58
CA PRO A 58 -16.77 -1.68 17.79
C PRO A 58 -17.88 -1.14 18.69
N VAL A 59 -17.58 -0.10 19.45
CA VAL A 59 -18.60 0.62 20.24
C VAL A 59 -19.67 1.17 19.31
N SER A 60 -20.91 1.28 19.80
CA SER A 60 -21.95 1.97 19.03
C SER A 60 -21.67 3.47 19.05
N GLY A 61 -21.75 4.13 17.90
CA GLY A 61 -21.38 5.53 17.81
C GLY A 61 -21.29 6.06 16.38
N THR A 62 -20.63 7.19 16.25
CA THR A 62 -20.35 7.81 14.96
C THR A 62 -19.04 7.27 14.40
N THR A 63 -19.13 6.53 13.30
CA THR A 63 -17.96 6.10 12.53
C THR A 63 -17.45 7.25 11.69
N LYS A 64 -16.13 7.50 11.77
CA LYS A 64 -15.39 8.37 10.87
C LYS A 64 -14.27 7.58 10.22
N THR A 65 -14.10 7.79 8.92
CA THR A 65 -13.08 7.16 8.10
C THR A 65 -11.82 8.00 8.07
N TYR A 66 -10.67 7.36 8.22
CA TYR A 66 -9.35 8.00 8.15
C TYR A 66 -8.41 7.22 7.23
N TYR A 67 -7.42 7.93 6.71
CA TYR A 67 -6.20 7.34 6.18
C TYR A 67 -5.07 7.54 7.18
N ALA A 68 -4.31 6.49 7.48
CA ALA A 68 -3.19 6.57 8.40
C ALA A 68 -1.83 6.47 7.71
N ASP A 69 -0.91 7.34 8.13
CA ASP A 69 0.53 7.24 7.88
C ASP A 69 1.21 7.00 9.24
N TYR A 70 2.07 5.98 9.34
CA TYR A 70 2.76 5.64 10.59
C TYR A 70 4.01 4.79 10.35
N GLY A 71 4.96 4.81 11.30
CA GLY A 71 6.11 3.90 11.28
C GLY A 71 5.75 2.57 11.92
N GLU A 72 6.20 1.46 11.34
CA GLU A 72 5.95 0.10 11.84
C GLU A 72 7.22 -0.76 11.73
N TYR A 73 7.43 -1.60 12.74
CA TYR A 73 8.53 -2.55 12.74
C TYR A 73 8.24 -3.75 11.83
N ALA A 74 8.97 -3.86 10.74
CA ALA A 74 9.02 -5.04 9.89
C ALA A 74 10.10 -6.01 10.40
N TYR A 75 9.71 -7.25 10.66
CA TYR A 75 10.54 -8.27 11.29
C TYR A 75 11.91 -8.44 10.59
N GLN A 76 12.98 -8.24 11.37
CA GLN A 76 14.39 -8.34 10.94
C GLN A 76 14.81 -7.34 9.86
N ILE A 77 13.95 -6.39 9.50
CA ILE A 77 14.27 -5.31 8.55
C ILE A 77 14.47 -4.00 9.31
N GLY A 78 13.56 -3.68 10.22
CA GLY A 78 13.59 -2.45 11.01
C GLY A 78 12.28 -1.68 10.95
N ILE A 79 12.32 -0.43 11.41
CA ILE A 79 11.17 0.48 11.32
C ILE A 79 11.10 1.03 9.90
N LEU A 80 9.95 0.84 9.27
CA LEU A 80 9.61 1.31 7.92
C LEU A 80 8.29 2.08 7.98
N ASP A 81 7.97 2.82 6.93
CA ASP A 81 6.71 3.56 6.88
C ASP A 81 5.57 2.74 6.27
N ARG A 82 4.39 2.83 6.87
CA ARG A 82 3.14 2.43 6.24
C ARG A 82 2.32 3.67 5.92
N TYR A 83 1.89 3.79 4.67
CA TYR A 83 1.23 4.99 4.17
C TYR A 83 -0.22 4.75 3.78
N HIS A 84 -1.04 5.78 3.99
CA HIS A 84 -2.37 5.97 3.44
C HIS A 84 -3.32 4.77 3.61
N VAL A 85 -3.23 4.11 4.76
CA VAL A 85 -4.03 2.92 5.05
C VAL A 85 -5.37 3.31 5.64
N LYS A 86 -6.44 2.77 5.06
CA LYS A 86 -7.80 3.08 5.49
C LYS A 86 -8.13 2.42 6.83
N TYR A 87 -8.60 3.23 7.78
CA TYR A 87 -9.10 2.79 9.09
C TYR A 87 -10.40 3.49 9.46
N ASP A 88 -11.25 2.78 10.18
CA ASP A 88 -12.43 3.36 10.79
C ASP A 88 -12.16 3.64 12.28
N ILE A 89 -12.57 4.82 12.72
CA ILE A 89 -12.60 5.20 14.13
C ILE A 89 -14.03 5.51 14.52
N VAL A 90 -14.54 4.78 15.51
CA VAL A 90 -15.90 4.94 16.03
C VAL A 90 -15.86 5.67 17.35
N PHE A 91 -16.50 6.84 17.39
CA PHE A 91 -16.70 7.63 18.61
C PHE A 91 -18.07 7.31 19.20
N GLY A 92 -18.06 6.58 20.31
CA GLY A 92 -19.25 6.14 21.03
C GLY A 92 -19.67 7.09 22.15
N ASP A 93 -20.73 6.69 22.84
CA ASP A 93 -21.27 7.44 23.98
C ASP A 93 -20.26 7.50 25.14
N ASN A 94 -20.33 8.58 25.94
CA ASN A 94 -19.49 8.77 27.12
C ASN A 94 -17.97 8.72 26.84
N GLY A 95 -17.55 9.19 25.67
CA GLY A 95 -16.15 9.24 25.28
C GLY A 95 -15.52 7.89 24.93
N GLU A 96 -16.30 6.84 24.67
CA GLU A 96 -15.73 5.58 24.19
C GLU A 96 -15.20 5.70 22.75
N VAL A 97 -14.07 5.05 22.47
CA VAL A 97 -13.50 5.01 21.12
C VAL A 97 -13.16 3.58 20.74
N SER A 98 -13.39 3.24 19.46
CA SER A 98 -12.89 2.01 18.82
C SER A 98 -12.14 2.36 17.55
N ILE A 99 -10.91 1.89 17.40
CA ILE A 99 -10.03 2.10 16.24
C ILE A 99 -9.82 0.74 15.58
N SER A 100 -10.03 0.63 14.27
CA SER A 100 -9.73 -0.59 13.52
C SER A 100 -8.30 -1.09 13.78
N ASN A 101 -8.13 -2.40 13.86
CA ASN A 101 -6.84 -3.04 14.13
C ASN A 101 -5.79 -2.66 13.07
N LEU A 102 -4.65 -2.15 13.52
CA LEU A 102 -3.52 -1.82 12.66
C LEU A 102 -2.47 -2.93 12.54
N PHE A 103 -2.48 -3.94 13.42
CA PHE A 103 -1.40 -4.93 13.48
C PHE A 103 -1.75 -6.25 12.82
N SER A 104 -0.79 -6.82 12.08
CA SER A 104 -0.85 -8.17 11.51
C SER A 104 -2.18 -8.44 10.79
N ARG A 105 -2.66 -7.47 10.00
CA ARG A 105 -4.03 -7.45 9.44
C ARG A 105 -4.28 -8.59 8.46
N SER A 106 -3.24 -9.08 7.77
CA SER A 106 -3.34 -10.23 6.86
C SER A 106 -3.58 -11.54 7.61
N TYR A 107 -3.13 -11.62 8.87
CA TYR A 107 -3.15 -12.84 9.69
C TYR A 107 -4.27 -12.81 10.75
N ILE A 108 -4.36 -11.72 11.50
CA ILE A 108 -5.32 -11.49 12.59
C ILE A 108 -6.68 -11.01 12.05
N GLY A 109 -6.68 -10.35 10.89
CA GLY A 109 -7.88 -9.81 10.26
C GLY A 109 -8.11 -8.33 10.59
N THR A 110 -9.05 -7.74 9.84
CA THR A 110 -9.40 -6.32 9.90
C THR A 110 -10.64 -6.02 10.74
N ASP A 111 -11.42 -7.04 11.11
CA ASP A 111 -12.70 -6.90 11.82
C ASP A 111 -12.52 -6.91 13.36
N LEU A 112 -11.42 -6.34 13.82
CA LEU A 112 -11.03 -6.24 15.22
C LEU A 112 -10.71 -4.79 15.57
N TYR A 113 -11.01 -4.38 16.79
CA TYR A 113 -10.90 -2.99 17.22
C TYR A 113 -10.08 -2.85 18.50
N ILE A 114 -9.20 -1.87 18.50
CA ILE A 114 -8.47 -1.35 19.66
C ILE A 114 -9.37 -0.30 20.33
N THR A 115 -9.61 -0.42 21.63
CA THR A 115 -10.48 0.48 22.39
C THR A 115 -9.71 1.56 23.14
N GLY A 116 -10.40 2.65 23.46
CA GLY A 116 -9.87 3.73 24.28
C GLY A 116 -10.95 4.68 24.77
N LYS A 117 -10.50 5.78 25.38
CA LYS A 117 -11.34 6.86 25.91
C LYS A 117 -10.91 8.22 25.34
N TYR A 118 -11.84 8.92 24.72
CA TYR A 118 -11.72 10.30 24.28
C TYR A 118 -12.15 11.26 25.40
N ASP A 119 -11.31 12.25 25.68
CA ASP A 119 -11.57 13.36 26.59
C ASP A 119 -11.75 14.66 25.79
N GLU A 120 -12.98 15.16 25.74
CA GLU A 120 -13.35 16.40 25.05
C GLU A 120 -12.64 17.65 25.61
N ALA A 121 -12.24 17.64 26.89
CA ALA A 121 -11.60 18.81 27.50
C ALA A 121 -10.15 18.98 27.05
N THR A 122 -9.47 17.88 26.74
CA THR A 122 -8.05 17.84 26.37
C THR A 122 -7.82 17.49 24.90
N ASN A 123 -8.87 17.03 24.22
CA ASN A 123 -8.83 16.43 22.89
C ASN A 123 -7.91 15.19 22.81
N GLU A 124 -7.75 14.45 23.89
CA GLU A 124 -6.89 13.28 23.97
C GLU A 124 -7.70 11.98 23.86
N ILE A 125 -7.19 11.02 23.10
CA ILE A 125 -7.68 9.64 23.08
C ILE A 125 -6.65 8.79 23.82
N THR A 126 -7.03 8.27 24.98
CA THR A 126 -6.19 7.33 25.75
C THR A 126 -6.54 5.91 25.33
N ILE A 127 -5.58 5.18 24.76
CA ILE A 127 -5.75 3.80 24.35
C ILE A 127 -5.72 2.90 25.59
N ASP A 128 -6.67 1.98 25.69
CA ASP A 128 -6.69 1.00 26.79
C ASP A 128 -5.43 0.12 26.70
N ASN A 129 -4.80 -0.16 27.83
CA ASN A 129 -3.59 -0.98 27.84
C ASN A 129 -3.93 -2.47 28.03
N ASN A 130 -3.06 -3.37 27.55
CA ASN A 130 -3.18 -4.83 27.67
C ASN A 130 -4.48 -5.42 27.07
N GLN A 131 -4.88 -4.92 25.90
CA GLN A 131 -6.10 -5.37 25.22
C GLN A 131 -5.85 -6.65 24.45
N TYR A 132 -6.56 -7.74 24.74
CA TYR A 132 -6.42 -8.95 23.95
C TYR A 132 -7.18 -8.85 22.62
N ILE A 133 -6.50 -9.26 21.55
CA ILE A 133 -6.97 -9.06 20.18
C ILE A 133 -7.29 -10.40 19.50
N TYR A 134 -6.46 -11.43 19.70
CA TYR A 134 -6.59 -12.68 18.95
C TYR A 134 -5.97 -13.86 19.69
N ASN A 135 -6.53 -15.06 19.52
CA ASN A 135 -5.88 -16.32 19.90
C ASN A 135 -5.68 -17.12 18.62
N ASP A 136 -4.45 -17.52 18.37
CA ASP A 136 -4.12 -18.40 17.27
C ASP A 136 -4.59 -19.83 17.60
N PRO A 137 -5.59 -20.38 16.89
CA PRO A 137 -6.09 -21.72 17.17
C PRO A 137 -5.06 -22.82 16.81
N GLU A 138 -4.07 -22.54 15.97
CA GLU A 138 -3.07 -23.53 15.56
C GLU A 138 -1.94 -23.66 16.58
N THR A 139 -1.43 -22.54 17.10
CA THR A 139 -0.34 -22.53 18.08
C THR A 139 -0.80 -22.42 19.54
N GLY A 140 -2.01 -21.92 19.76
CA GLY A 140 -2.53 -21.58 21.08
C GLY A 140 -2.01 -20.25 21.65
N TYR A 141 -1.29 -19.45 20.85
CA TYR A 141 -0.74 -18.17 21.30
C TYR A 141 -1.80 -17.06 21.35
N ASP A 142 -1.74 -16.25 22.40
CA ASP A 142 -2.59 -15.08 22.59
C ASP A 142 -1.86 -13.80 22.20
N PHE A 143 -2.48 -13.03 21.32
CA PHE A 143 -2.05 -11.71 20.88
C PHE A 143 -2.79 -10.61 21.65
N PHE A 144 -2.06 -9.57 22.04
CA PHE A 144 -2.61 -8.43 22.76
C PHE A 144 -1.86 -7.14 22.46
N VAL A 145 -2.54 -6.01 22.54
CA VAL A 145 -1.98 -4.68 22.30
C VAL A 145 -1.67 -4.01 23.63
N SER A 146 -0.49 -3.40 23.71
CA SER A 146 -0.01 -2.69 24.89
C SER A 146 1.00 -1.61 24.49
N ASN A 147 1.16 -0.58 25.32
CA ASN A 147 2.25 0.39 25.14
C ASN A 147 3.61 -0.31 25.31
N VAL A 148 4.60 0.05 24.50
CA VAL A 148 5.93 -0.53 24.58
C VAL A 148 6.73 0.09 25.73
N ASN A 149 7.48 -0.73 26.47
CA ASN A 149 8.47 -0.24 27.41
C ASN A 149 9.76 0.12 26.66
N THR A 150 9.92 1.40 26.32
CA THR A 150 11.08 1.92 25.59
C THR A 150 12.32 2.11 26.47
N GLU A 151 12.18 2.13 27.80
CA GLU A 151 13.31 2.29 28.71
C GLU A 151 14.15 1.02 28.83
N THR A 152 13.51 -0.14 28.77
CA THR A 152 14.16 -1.44 28.96
C THR A 152 14.48 -2.15 27.65
N GLU A 153 13.91 -1.70 26.53
CA GLU A 153 14.05 -2.32 25.20
C GLU A 153 13.78 -3.85 25.23
N THR A 154 12.91 -4.31 26.15
CA THR A 154 12.56 -5.71 26.34
C THR A 154 11.22 -6.04 25.66
N GLY A 155 10.91 -7.33 25.54
CA GLY A 155 9.57 -7.80 25.17
C GLY A 155 8.52 -7.61 26.28
N ASP A 156 8.76 -6.72 27.24
CA ASP A 156 7.86 -6.44 28.36
C ASP A 156 6.85 -5.34 27.96
N PRO A 157 5.54 -5.54 28.21
CA PRO A 157 4.56 -4.47 28.05
C PRO A 157 4.75 -3.40 29.14
N SER A 158 4.69 -2.13 28.74
CA SER A 158 4.62 -1.01 29.68
C SER A 158 3.26 -1.00 30.38
N THR A 159 3.22 -0.50 31.61
CA THR A 159 1.94 -0.21 32.31
C THR A 159 1.39 1.18 31.99
N GLU A 160 2.19 2.03 31.35
CA GLU A 160 1.79 3.39 30.97
C GLU A 160 0.77 3.38 29.83
N THR A 161 0.01 4.46 29.72
CA THR A 161 -1.00 4.62 28.68
C THR A 161 -0.39 5.18 27.40
N PHE A 162 -0.82 4.66 26.25
CA PHE A 162 -0.54 5.27 24.95
C PHE A 162 -1.62 6.29 24.60
N LYS A 163 -1.23 7.47 24.11
CA LYS A 163 -2.16 8.57 23.82
C LYS A 163 -2.06 9.06 22.39
N LEU A 164 -3.23 9.36 21.83
CA LEU A 164 -3.38 10.14 20.61
C LEU A 164 -4.00 11.50 20.94
N LYS A 165 -3.80 12.48 20.07
CA LYS A 165 -4.34 13.83 20.18
C LYS A 165 -5.09 14.21 18.92
N LEU A 166 -6.34 14.64 19.09
CA LEU A 166 -7.18 15.19 18.03
C LEU A 166 -6.93 16.70 17.89
N ASP A 167 -6.57 17.14 16.69
CA ASP A 167 -6.62 18.54 16.31
C ASP A 167 -8.06 18.91 15.91
N PRO A 168 -8.75 19.79 16.66
CA PRO A 168 -10.13 20.16 16.37
C PRO A 168 -10.28 21.03 15.11
N GLU A 169 -9.20 21.68 14.62
CA GLU A 169 -9.27 22.51 13.42
C GLU A 169 -9.26 21.66 12.15
N THR A 170 -8.41 20.64 12.09
CA THR A 170 -8.24 19.78 10.92
C THR A 170 -8.98 18.46 11.02
N GLY A 171 -9.32 18.01 12.23
CA GLY A 171 -9.81 16.67 12.50
C GLY A 171 -8.73 15.58 12.48
N THR A 172 -7.45 15.95 12.32
CA THR A 172 -6.32 15.01 12.32
C THR A 172 -6.09 14.45 13.72
N ILE A 173 -5.82 13.15 13.83
CA ILE A 173 -5.46 12.48 15.08
C ILE A 173 -4.01 12.01 14.98
N SER A 174 -3.15 12.39 15.92
CA SER A 174 -1.72 12.02 15.91
C SER A 174 -1.24 11.47 17.24
N SER A 175 -0.14 10.72 17.27
CA SER A 175 0.56 10.38 18.52
C SER A 175 0.82 11.65 19.34
N GLU A 176 0.44 11.64 20.62
CA GLU A 176 0.71 12.78 21.51
C GLU A 176 2.21 12.87 21.84
N ASP A 177 2.83 11.71 22.05
CA ASP A 177 4.27 11.56 22.16
C ASP A 177 4.80 10.76 20.95
N PRO A 178 5.66 11.36 20.09
CA PRO A 178 6.22 10.66 18.93
C PRO A 178 7.19 9.52 19.31
N ASP A 179 7.73 9.52 20.53
CA ASP A 179 8.66 8.49 21.02
C ASP A 179 7.93 7.34 21.76
N ALA A 180 6.61 7.45 21.93
CA ALA A 180 5.78 6.36 22.43
C ALA A 180 5.44 5.37 21.30
N PHE A 181 5.46 4.07 21.62
CA PHE A 181 5.14 3.01 20.66
C PHE A 181 3.99 2.16 21.14
N LEU A 182 3.08 1.83 20.24
CA LEU A 182 2.02 0.86 20.49
C LEU A 182 2.48 -0.49 19.95
N GLY A 183 2.54 -1.51 20.80
CA GLY A 183 3.04 -2.84 20.47
C GLY A 183 1.93 -3.87 20.34
N LEU A 184 2.08 -4.78 19.38
CA LEU A 184 1.42 -6.07 19.37
C LEU A 184 2.33 -7.08 20.07
N TYR A 185 1.85 -7.64 21.16
CA TYR A 185 2.53 -8.65 21.95
C TYR A 185 1.90 -10.03 21.76
N VAL A 186 2.71 -11.06 21.92
CA VAL A 186 2.31 -12.47 21.81
C VAL A 186 2.73 -13.23 23.06
N THR A 187 1.89 -14.15 23.55
CA THR A 187 2.19 -14.99 24.71
C THR A 187 1.61 -16.40 24.59
N ASP A 188 2.30 -17.37 25.16
CA ASP A 188 1.82 -18.74 25.38
C ASP A 188 1.19 -18.94 26.78
N GLY A 189 0.99 -17.84 27.52
CA GLY A 189 0.54 -17.83 28.91
C GLY A 189 1.66 -18.05 29.93
N SER A 190 2.89 -18.35 29.52
CA SER A 190 4.08 -18.45 30.39
C SER A 190 5.15 -17.41 30.08
N GLN A 191 5.21 -16.96 28.83
CA GLN A 191 6.22 -16.07 28.28
C GLN A 191 5.57 -15.05 27.35
N THR A 192 6.12 -13.84 27.30
CA THR A 192 5.58 -12.74 26.49
C THR A 192 6.70 -12.13 25.68
N ALA A 193 6.44 -11.83 24.41
CA ALA A 193 7.35 -11.11 23.55
C ALA A 193 6.59 -10.06 22.74
N ILE A 194 7.31 -9.01 22.35
CA ILE A 194 6.84 -8.08 21.33
C ILE A 194 6.90 -8.78 19.97
N TYR A 195 5.81 -8.72 19.22
CA TYR A 195 5.71 -9.28 17.87
C TYR A 195 6.05 -8.21 16.83
N THR A 196 5.38 -7.06 16.91
CA THR A 196 5.65 -5.85 16.13
C THR A 196 5.21 -4.61 16.93
N TYR A 197 5.54 -3.42 16.47
CA TYR A 197 5.07 -2.16 17.04
C TYR A 197 4.91 -1.08 15.98
N ALA A 198 4.06 -0.11 16.30
CA ALA A 198 3.82 1.09 15.51
C ALA A 198 4.18 2.34 16.31
N CYS A 199 4.62 3.38 15.60
CA CYS A 199 5.08 4.64 16.13
C CYS A 199 4.61 5.81 15.25
N ALA A 200 4.67 7.03 15.78
CA ALA A 200 4.34 8.25 15.06
C ALA A 200 3.03 8.14 14.25
N LEU A 201 1.95 7.65 14.87
CA LEU A 201 0.69 7.43 14.18
C LEU A 201 0.07 8.76 13.79
N ASN A 202 -0.37 8.88 12.54
CA ASN A 202 -1.12 10.03 12.05
C ASN A 202 -2.33 9.54 11.25
N TYR A 203 -3.54 9.86 11.72
CA TYR A 203 -4.80 9.59 11.06
C TYR A 203 -5.38 10.89 10.49
N TYR A 204 -5.49 10.95 9.18
CA TYR A 204 -6.04 12.07 8.44
C TYR A 204 -7.48 11.75 8.01
N PRO A 205 -8.47 12.63 8.28
CA PRO A 205 -9.83 12.46 7.79
C PRO A 205 -9.87 12.18 6.28
N GLU A 206 -10.73 11.24 5.86
CA GLU A 206 -10.87 10.85 4.44
C GLU A 206 -11.17 12.05 3.53
N ASP A 207 -11.92 13.05 4.02
CA ASP A 207 -12.30 14.25 3.27
C ASP A 207 -11.17 15.28 3.10
N MET A 208 -10.00 15.08 3.73
CA MET A 208 -8.79 15.86 3.45
C MET A 208 -8.18 15.53 2.08
N PHE A 209 -8.49 14.36 1.53
CA PHE A 209 -7.89 13.89 0.29
C PHE A 209 -8.86 14.03 -0.89
N PRO A 210 -8.38 14.48 -2.06
CA PRO A 210 -9.18 14.35 -3.26
C PRO A 210 -9.38 12.87 -3.59
N ALA A 211 -10.42 12.58 -4.38
CA ALA A 211 -10.62 11.24 -4.91
C ALA A 211 -9.38 10.80 -5.71
N ALA A 212 -8.99 9.53 -5.54
CA ALA A 212 -7.90 8.97 -6.31
C ALA A 212 -8.24 8.93 -7.80
N THR A 213 -7.23 9.14 -8.63
CA THR A 213 -7.32 9.02 -10.08
C THR A 213 -6.62 7.75 -10.53
N THR A 214 -7.32 6.90 -11.27
CA THR A 214 -6.77 5.64 -11.77
C THR A 214 -6.04 5.86 -13.08
N HIS A 215 -4.83 5.33 -13.20
CA HIS A 215 -3.96 5.46 -14.38
C HIS A 215 -3.54 4.10 -14.90
N ASN A 216 -3.41 3.96 -16.21
CA ASN A 216 -2.86 2.74 -16.80
C ASN A 216 -1.38 2.62 -16.43
N TYR A 217 -0.96 1.41 -16.08
CA TYR A 217 0.37 1.11 -15.59
C TYR A 217 0.94 -0.10 -16.33
N THR A 218 2.18 0.01 -16.80
CA THR A 218 2.93 -1.10 -17.39
C THR A 218 4.28 -1.24 -16.71
N TYR A 219 4.79 -2.45 -16.65
CA TYR A 219 6.07 -2.78 -16.02
C TYR A 219 6.58 -4.07 -16.63
N ASP A 220 7.88 -4.32 -16.53
CA ASP A 220 8.44 -5.64 -16.77
C ASP A 220 8.54 -6.38 -15.43
N ASP A 221 8.04 -7.62 -15.40
CA ASP A 221 8.12 -8.46 -14.21
C ASP A 221 9.52 -9.08 -14.03
N TYR A 222 9.70 -9.84 -12.95
CA TYR A 222 10.93 -10.56 -12.65
C TYR A 222 11.44 -11.47 -13.78
N TYR A 223 10.57 -11.92 -14.69
CA TYR A 223 10.94 -12.75 -15.84
C TYR A 223 11.27 -11.93 -17.09
N GLY A 224 11.18 -10.60 -17.00
CA GLY A 224 11.38 -9.66 -18.11
C GLY A 224 10.18 -9.60 -19.06
N GLU A 225 9.01 -10.07 -18.62
CA GLU A 225 7.78 -9.99 -19.41
C GLU A 225 7.03 -8.69 -19.09
N THR A 226 6.67 -7.93 -20.14
CA THR A 226 5.86 -6.73 -19.96
C THR A 226 4.43 -7.07 -19.58
N GLN A 227 4.01 -6.59 -18.41
CA GLN A 227 2.67 -6.72 -17.88
C GLN A 227 1.93 -5.38 -17.91
N SER A 228 0.64 -5.42 -17.61
CA SER A 228 -0.21 -4.23 -17.50
C SER A 228 -1.19 -4.35 -16.34
N SER A 229 -1.39 -3.23 -15.65
CA SER A 229 -2.32 -3.09 -14.53
C SER A 229 -2.77 -1.62 -14.45
N THR A 230 -3.26 -1.21 -13.29
CA THR A 230 -3.60 0.18 -12.98
C THR A 230 -3.00 0.59 -11.64
N VAL A 231 -2.70 1.87 -11.50
CA VAL A 231 -2.33 2.50 -10.23
C VAL A 231 -3.33 3.59 -9.90
N ASP A 232 -3.61 3.80 -8.62
CA ASP A 232 -4.40 4.94 -8.16
C ASP A 232 -3.49 6.02 -7.60
N ILE A 233 -3.68 7.26 -8.01
CA ILE A 233 -2.88 8.40 -7.56
C ILE A 233 -3.76 9.43 -6.88
N VAL A 234 -3.38 9.82 -5.66
CA VAL A 234 -3.91 10.96 -4.91
C VAL A 234 -2.83 12.04 -4.86
N THR A 235 -3.17 13.28 -5.20
CA THR A 235 -2.23 14.41 -5.17
C THR A 235 -2.79 15.54 -4.31
N LEU A 236 -2.03 15.99 -3.31
CA LEU A 236 -2.37 17.07 -2.40
C LEU A 236 -1.24 18.11 -2.40
N GLY A 237 -1.40 19.16 -3.21
CA GLY A 237 -0.31 20.10 -3.46
C GLY A 237 0.87 19.39 -4.10
N ASP A 238 2.04 19.46 -3.44
CA ASP A 238 3.26 18.79 -3.91
C ASP A 238 3.40 17.36 -3.36
N VAL A 239 2.51 16.89 -2.47
CA VAL A 239 2.56 15.51 -1.96
C VAL A 239 1.70 14.61 -2.83
N CYS A 240 2.14 13.38 -3.05
CA CYS A 240 1.32 12.36 -3.71
C CYS A 240 1.38 11.02 -3.00
N TYR A 241 0.33 10.22 -3.22
CA TYR A 241 0.26 8.82 -2.82
C TYR A 241 -0.08 7.98 -4.04
N VAL A 242 0.63 6.86 -4.23
CA VAL A 242 0.45 5.93 -5.34
C VAL A 242 0.12 4.55 -4.79
N LYS A 243 -1.08 4.06 -5.10
CA LYS A 243 -1.56 2.72 -4.74
C LYS A 243 -1.22 1.71 -5.83
N SER A 244 -1.01 0.46 -5.44
CA SER A 244 -0.96 -0.68 -6.37
C SER A 244 0.18 -0.61 -7.39
N LEU A 245 1.27 0.10 -7.06
CA LEU A 245 2.48 0.11 -7.88
C LEU A 245 3.13 -1.29 -7.94
N MET A 246 2.87 -2.13 -6.94
CA MET A 246 3.12 -3.57 -6.95
C MET A 246 1.78 -4.31 -7.07
N PRO A 247 1.38 -4.80 -8.24
CA PRO A 247 0.05 -5.38 -8.44
C PRO A 247 -0.28 -6.62 -7.60
N ASN A 248 0.73 -7.33 -7.10
CA ASN A 248 0.53 -8.45 -6.16
C ASN A 248 0.21 -7.97 -4.72
N TYR A 249 0.38 -6.66 -4.46
CA TYR A 249 0.00 -5.97 -3.23
C TYR A 249 -0.91 -4.76 -3.55
N PRO A 250 -2.12 -4.99 -4.09
CA PRO A 250 -2.96 -3.92 -4.65
C PRO A 250 -3.46 -2.90 -3.61
N GLU A 251 -3.38 -3.24 -2.33
CA GLU A 251 -3.75 -2.36 -1.21
C GLU A 251 -2.59 -1.53 -0.67
N ALA A 252 -1.36 -1.79 -1.12
CA ALA A 252 -0.17 -1.07 -0.68
C ALA A 252 -0.08 0.32 -1.33
N TRP A 253 0.36 1.29 -0.54
CA TRP A 253 0.56 2.68 -0.95
C TRP A 253 2.01 3.10 -0.74
N LEU A 254 2.52 3.89 -1.67
CA LEU A 254 3.74 4.66 -1.52
C LEU A 254 3.41 6.14 -1.42
N LYS A 255 4.10 6.83 -0.52
CA LYS A 255 4.10 8.27 -0.44
C LYS A 255 5.26 8.85 -1.24
N GLY A 256 5.05 10.03 -1.80
CA GLY A 256 6.05 10.74 -2.55
C GLY A 256 5.72 12.22 -2.67
N TYR A 257 6.41 12.88 -3.59
CA TYR A 257 6.18 14.27 -3.91
C TYR A 257 6.37 14.54 -5.40
N ILE A 258 5.78 15.65 -5.85
CA ILE A 258 5.91 16.17 -7.20
C ILE A 258 7.11 17.12 -7.23
N ASN A 259 8.10 16.82 -8.07
CA ASN A 259 9.27 17.67 -8.29
C ASN A 259 9.25 18.23 -9.71
N GLY A 260 8.75 19.45 -9.86
CA GLY A 260 8.46 20.01 -11.17
C GLY A 260 7.31 19.25 -11.84
N ASN A 261 7.61 18.45 -12.85
CA ASN A 261 6.63 17.56 -13.49
C ASN A 261 6.84 16.09 -13.12
N ASP A 262 7.89 15.75 -12.38
CA ASP A 262 8.22 14.35 -12.09
C ASP A 262 7.57 13.90 -10.79
N ILE A 263 7.29 12.60 -10.68
CA ILE A 263 6.84 11.99 -9.43
C ILE A 263 8.07 11.37 -8.75
N VAL A 264 8.33 11.69 -7.49
CA VAL A 264 9.39 11.07 -6.70
C VAL A 264 8.75 10.28 -5.57
N LEU A 265 8.90 8.96 -5.58
CA LEU A 265 8.32 8.06 -4.58
C LEU A 265 9.36 7.61 -3.58
N ASN A 266 9.01 7.61 -2.30
CA ASN A 266 9.87 7.12 -1.24
C ASN A 266 9.99 5.60 -1.30
N SER A 267 11.18 5.10 -0.96
CA SER A 267 11.44 3.68 -0.69
C SER A 267 11.14 3.35 0.78
N PHE A 268 11.52 2.15 1.24
CA PHE A 268 11.46 1.75 2.65
C PHE A 268 10.05 1.84 3.25
N ALA A 269 9.05 1.39 2.49
CA ALA A 269 7.66 1.32 2.94
C ALA A 269 7.23 -0.12 3.24
N ILE A 270 6.06 -0.31 3.85
CA ILE A 270 5.46 -1.63 4.11
C ILE A 270 4.28 -1.88 3.17
N CYS A 271 4.32 -2.95 2.37
CA CYS A 271 3.18 -3.38 1.55
C CYS A 271 2.22 -4.30 2.31
N GLU A 272 2.76 -5.24 3.07
CA GLU A 272 2.01 -6.24 3.84
C GLU A 272 2.78 -6.56 5.13
N ASP A 273 2.17 -7.29 6.06
CA ASP A 273 2.78 -7.61 7.35
C ASP A 273 4.17 -8.29 7.17
N ASP A 274 5.21 -7.65 7.69
CA ASP A 274 6.62 -8.05 7.57
C ASP A 274 7.19 -8.11 6.13
N ILE A 275 6.57 -7.40 5.19
CA ILE A 275 7.04 -7.28 3.81
C ILE A 275 7.27 -5.80 3.48
N ALA A 276 8.52 -5.47 3.19
CA ALA A 276 8.94 -4.15 2.77
C ALA A 276 8.81 -3.95 1.26
N MET A 277 8.61 -2.72 0.83
CA MET A 277 8.68 -2.25 -0.54
C MET A 277 9.94 -1.41 -0.70
N LEU A 278 10.87 -1.88 -1.51
CA LEU A 278 12.18 -1.23 -1.67
C LEU A 278 12.46 -0.90 -3.14
N PHE A 279 12.83 0.35 -3.40
CA PHE A 279 13.41 0.74 -4.67
C PHE A 279 14.91 0.50 -4.66
N GLY A 280 15.46 0.03 -5.79
CA GLY A 280 16.89 -0.07 -6.01
C GLY A 280 17.25 -1.21 -6.94
N THR A 281 18.39 -1.83 -6.69
CA THR A 281 18.85 -3.02 -7.38
C THR A 281 18.82 -4.21 -6.42
N GLU A 282 19.08 -5.40 -6.95
CA GLU A 282 19.25 -6.63 -6.15
C GLU A 282 20.25 -6.49 -4.97
N THR A 283 21.19 -5.54 -5.02
CA THR A 283 22.26 -5.41 -4.01
C THR A 283 22.37 -4.05 -3.33
N GLU A 284 21.62 -3.05 -3.80
CA GLU A 284 21.72 -1.67 -3.32
C GLU A 284 20.36 -0.98 -3.45
N TYR A 285 19.78 -0.59 -2.31
CA TYR A 285 18.51 0.12 -2.23
C TYR A 285 18.73 1.63 -2.13
N VAL A 286 17.80 2.40 -2.68
CA VAL A 286 17.80 3.85 -2.70
C VAL A 286 16.68 4.41 -1.85
N ASP A 287 16.83 5.65 -1.37
CA ASP A 287 15.82 6.31 -0.53
C ASP A 287 14.54 6.68 -1.31
N ASN A 288 14.67 6.90 -2.61
CA ASN A 288 13.56 7.30 -3.48
C ASN A 288 13.82 6.89 -4.94
N ALA A 289 12.74 6.74 -5.70
CA ALA A 289 12.79 6.54 -7.14
C ALA A 289 12.05 7.68 -7.86
N THR A 290 12.67 8.20 -8.93
CA THR A 290 12.05 9.22 -9.78
C THR A 290 11.33 8.58 -10.95
N PHE A 291 10.11 9.03 -11.19
CA PHE A 291 9.29 8.74 -12.35
C PHE A 291 9.21 9.99 -13.21
N ALA A 292 10.07 10.06 -14.22
CA ALA A 292 10.25 11.24 -15.07
C ALA A 292 9.10 11.42 -16.05
N TYR A 293 8.53 12.62 -16.11
CA TYR A 293 7.42 12.92 -17.01
C TYR A 293 7.88 13.17 -18.44
N ASN A 294 7.19 12.54 -19.39
CA ASN A 294 7.38 12.73 -20.82
C ASN A 294 6.10 13.28 -21.45
N SER A 295 6.15 14.55 -21.85
CA SER A 295 5.02 15.25 -22.48
C SER A 295 4.64 14.72 -23.88
N ALA A 296 5.54 14.00 -24.57
CA ALA A 296 5.26 13.46 -25.91
C ALA A 296 4.36 12.22 -25.85
N THR A 297 4.47 11.45 -24.76
CA THR A 297 3.69 10.21 -24.54
C THR A 297 2.66 10.34 -23.42
N ASP A 298 2.63 11.49 -22.75
CA ASP A 298 1.86 11.76 -21.54
C ASP A 298 2.00 10.61 -20.54
N SER A 299 3.22 10.41 -20.04
CA SER A 299 3.54 9.30 -19.13
C SER A 299 4.70 9.62 -18.22
N TYR A 300 4.75 8.94 -17.08
CA TYR A 300 5.85 8.95 -16.13
C TYR A 300 6.60 7.63 -16.23
N SER A 301 7.91 7.67 -16.42
CA SER A 301 8.76 6.48 -16.53
C SER A 301 9.74 6.43 -15.37
N SER A 302 9.81 5.29 -14.69
CA SER A 302 10.83 5.03 -13.67
C SER A 302 12.25 5.22 -14.21
N GLU A 303 13.15 5.59 -13.30
CA GLU A 303 14.57 5.68 -13.57
C GLU A 303 15.14 4.33 -14.04
N SER A 304 16.04 4.38 -15.03
CA SER A 304 16.66 3.17 -15.58
C SER A 304 17.57 2.51 -14.55
N GLY A 305 17.38 1.20 -14.33
CA GLY A 305 18.18 0.41 -13.38
C GLY A 305 17.75 0.56 -11.92
N ILE A 306 16.58 1.15 -11.67
CA ILE A 306 15.92 1.17 -10.36
C ILE A 306 14.64 0.34 -10.46
N ASP A 307 14.65 -0.78 -9.75
CA ASP A 307 13.57 -1.75 -9.69
C ASP A 307 12.80 -1.54 -8.39
N LEU A 308 11.53 -1.96 -8.36
CA LEU A 308 10.76 -2.06 -7.12
C LEU A 308 10.57 -3.53 -6.76
N SER A 309 10.95 -3.90 -5.54
CA SER A 309 10.82 -5.28 -5.04
C SER A 309 10.12 -5.34 -3.70
N ASP A 310 9.47 -6.48 -3.43
CA ASP A 310 9.15 -6.86 -2.06
C ASP A 310 10.43 -7.29 -1.34
N TYR A 311 10.49 -7.18 -0.02
CA TYR A 311 11.64 -7.64 0.71
C TYR A 311 11.24 -8.11 2.09
N PHE A 312 11.62 -9.33 2.45
CA PHE A 312 11.23 -9.96 3.70
C PHE A 312 12.29 -10.92 4.23
N TYR A 313 12.27 -11.14 5.54
CA TYR A 313 13.14 -12.12 6.20
C TYR A 313 12.42 -13.46 6.40
N TYR A 314 13.13 -14.56 6.16
CA TYR A 314 12.64 -15.92 6.35
C TYR A 314 13.45 -16.67 7.43
N ASP A 315 12.81 -16.98 8.56
CA ASP A 315 13.44 -17.69 9.68
C ASP A 315 13.93 -19.10 9.33
N GLY A 316 13.31 -19.75 8.34
CA GLY A 316 13.59 -21.16 8.04
C GLY A 316 15.05 -21.41 7.67
N ASP A 317 15.73 -20.41 7.11
CA ASP A 317 17.17 -20.46 6.87
C ASP A 317 17.92 -19.16 7.23
N GLY A 318 17.23 -18.20 7.85
CA GLY A 318 17.81 -16.97 8.37
C GLY A 318 18.30 -16.01 7.30
N LYS A 319 17.59 -15.93 6.19
CA LYS A 319 17.95 -15.08 5.04
C LYS A 319 16.83 -14.16 4.62
N TYR A 320 17.21 -13.15 3.85
CA TYR A 320 16.30 -12.23 3.20
C TYR A 320 16.01 -12.66 1.78
N TYR A 321 14.77 -12.40 1.35
CA TYR A 321 14.24 -12.75 0.05
C TYR A 321 13.38 -11.63 -0.50
N PHE A 322 13.22 -11.66 -1.81
CA PHE A 322 12.14 -11.02 -2.54
C PHE A 322 11.49 -12.08 -3.43
N THR A 323 10.22 -11.90 -3.73
CA THR A 323 9.43 -12.73 -4.65
C THR A 323 8.97 -11.98 -5.88
N GLU A 324 8.91 -10.65 -5.81
CA GLU A 324 8.43 -9.76 -6.85
C GLU A 324 9.50 -8.71 -7.20
N MET A 325 9.56 -8.37 -8.47
CA MET A 325 10.43 -7.32 -9.00
C MET A 325 9.73 -6.67 -10.17
N TYR A 326 9.75 -5.35 -10.19
CA TYR A 326 9.10 -4.52 -11.19
C TYR A 326 10.11 -3.54 -11.77
N GLU A 327 10.43 -3.72 -13.04
CA GLU A 327 11.35 -2.87 -13.80
C GLU A 327 10.59 -2.07 -14.86
N ASN A 328 11.25 -1.07 -15.46
CA ASN A 328 10.72 -0.30 -16.60
C ASN A 328 9.26 0.17 -16.39
N MET A 329 8.96 0.57 -15.15
CA MET A 329 7.64 0.97 -14.69
C MET A 329 7.22 2.26 -15.40
N ILE A 330 6.05 2.25 -16.04
CA ILE A 330 5.49 3.40 -16.78
C ILE A 330 4.03 3.61 -16.37
N ILE A 331 3.74 4.80 -15.84
CA ILE A 331 2.40 5.27 -15.50
C ILE A 331 1.93 6.21 -16.60
N LYS A 332 0.75 5.99 -17.20
CA LYS A 332 0.16 6.93 -18.16
C LYS A 332 -0.43 8.13 -17.41
N GLY A 333 -0.28 9.35 -17.95
CA GLY A 333 -0.84 10.57 -17.37
C GLY A 333 -2.35 10.71 -17.58
N GLY A 334 -2.88 10.07 -18.63
CA GLY A 334 -4.31 9.97 -18.87
C GLY A 334 -4.99 9.00 -17.91
N VAL A 335 -6.11 9.45 -17.32
CA VAL A 335 -6.97 8.62 -16.46
C VAL A 335 -7.47 7.41 -17.26
N ALA A 336 -7.35 6.22 -16.68
CA ALA A 336 -7.82 4.97 -17.25
C ALA A 336 -9.34 5.02 -17.47
N THR A 337 -9.80 4.80 -18.70
CA THR A 337 -11.22 4.90 -19.08
C THR A 337 -11.96 3.56 -19.00
N GLY A 338 -11.32 2.52 -18.45
CA GLY A 338 -11.87 1.15 -18.44
C GLY A 338 -11.85 0.46 -19.81
N ILE A 339 -11.26 1.08 -20.83
CA ILE A 339 -11.05 0.51 -22.16
C ILE A 339 -9.61 -0.01 -22.21
N SER A 340 -9.43 -1.32 -22.02
CA SER A 340 -8.12 -1.98 -21.91
C SER A 340 -7.30 -1.91 -23.19
N SER A 341 -7.95 -1.78 -24.35
CA SER A 341 -7.34 -1.49 -25.64
C SER A 341 -8.42 -1.26 -26.69
N VAL A 342 -8.09 -0.47 -27.72
CA VAL A 342 -8.72 -0.65 -29.04
C VAL A 342 -7.76 -1.55 -29.79
N GLU A 343 -8.05 -2.85 -29.85
CA GLU A 343 -7.27 -3.75 -30.71
C GLU A 343 -7.50 -3.31 -32.17
N ASN A 344 -6.48 -2.68 -32.76
CA ASN A 344 -6.43 -2.47 -34.21
C ASN A 344 -6.12 -3.81 -34.87
N SER A 345 -7.10 -4.71 -34.87
CA SER A 345 -7.10 -5.83 -35.80
C SER A 345 -7.14 -5.27 -37.22
N ASN A 346 -6.06 -5.47 -37.96
CA ASN A 346 -6.02 -5.21 -39.41
C ASN A 346 -6.87 -6.20 -40.21
N ASP A 347 -7.54 -7.15 -39.54
CA ASP A 347 -8.44 -8.08 -40.18
C ASP A 347 -9.80 -7.43 -40.42
N ALA A 348 -10.28 -7.56 -41.66
CA ALA A 348 -11.59 -7.05 -42.01
C ALA A 348 -12.66 -7.93 -41.35
N VAL A 349 -13.43 -7.37 -40.41
CA VAL A 349 -14.59 -8.02 -39.79
C VAL A 349 -15.77 -8.12 -40.74
N SER A 350 -15.81 -7.28 -41.78
CA SER A 350 -16.74 -7.46 -42.90
C SER A 350 -16.19 -6.90 -44.21
N THR A 351 -16.66 -7.47 -45.31
CA THR A 351 -16.39 -6.98 -46.67
C THR A 351 -17.72 -6.80 -47.41
N GLU A 352 -17.92 -5.61 -47.97
CA GLU A 352 -19.10 -5.25 -48.76
C GLU A 352 -18.68 -4.84 -50.17
N TYR A 353 -19.52 -5.13 -51.17
CA TYR A 353 -19.29 -4.72 -52.55
C TYR A 353 -20.39 -3.77 -53.01
N PHE A 354 -20.02 -2.79 -53.84
CA PHE A 354 -20.91 -1.80 -54.42
C PHE A 354 -20.64 -1.63 -55.91
N ASP A 355 -21.69 -1.40 -56.70
CA ASP A 355 -21.55 -0.90 -58.07
C ASP A 355 -21.24 0.61 -58.08
N LEU A 356 -20.94 1.16 -59.26
CA LEU A 356 -20.56 2.57 -59.41
C LEU A 356 -21.69 3.56 -59.10
N SER A 357 -22.95 3.08 -58.98
CA SER A 357 -24.07 3.89 -58.52
C SER A 357 -24.25 3.87 -57.00
N GLY A 358 -23.37 3.18 -56.27
CA GLY A 358 -23.45 3.04 -54.81
C GLY A 358 -24.46 2.00 -54.34
N ARG A 359 -25.01 1.16 -55.24
CA ARG A 359 -25.91 0.08 -54.84
C ARG A 359 -25.09 -1.13 -54.38
N ARG A 360 -25.48 -1.70 -53.25
CA ARG A 360 -24.84 -2.90 -52.67
C ARG A 360 -25.06 -4.12 -53.57
N ILE A 361 -23.99 -4.87 -53.82
CA ILE A 361 -23.98 -6.12 -54.60
C ILE A 361 -23.34 -7.25 -53.79
N ASN A 362 -23.71 -8.49 -54.08
CA ASN A 362 -23.30 -9.64 -53.26
C ASN A 362 -21.83 -10.04 -53.43
N ASN A 363 -21.19 -9.65 -54.53
CA ASN A 363 -19.77 -9.89 -54.82
C ASN A 363 -19.30 -8.95 -55.95
N ALA A 364 -18.01 -8.89 -56.23
CA ALA A 364 -17.47 -8.19 -57.40
C ALA A 364 -18.10 -8.72 -58.70
N ALA A 365 -18.71 -7.80 -59.46
CA ALA A 365 -19.32 -8.07 -60.76
C ALA A 365 -18.29 -7.87 -61.89
N LYS A 366 -18.59 -8.36 -63.11
CA LYS A 366 -17.75 -8.11 -64.29
C LYS A 366 -17.62 -6.60 -64.53
N GLY A 367 -16.39 -6.12 -64.69
CA GLY A 367 -16.09 -4.69 -64.76
C GLY A 367 -15.59 -4.12 -63.42
N ILE A 368 -15.90 -2.85 -63.14
CA ILE A 368 -15.40 -2.15 -61.93
C ILE A 368 -16.43 -2.24 -60.81
N SER A 369 -16.01 -2.67 -59.62
CA SER A 369 -16.75 -2.64 -58.37
C SER A 369 -15.95 -1.93 -57.27
N ILE A 370 -16.63 -1.43 -56.24
CA ILE A 370 -16.01 -0.88 -55.02
C ILE A 370 -16.15 -1.91 -53.91
N MET A 371 -15.03 -2.36 -53.35
CA MET A 371 -15.00 -3.22 -52.16
C MET A 371 -14.73 -2.35 -50.93
N VAL A 372 -15.58 -2.42 -49.93
CA VAL A 372 -15.38 -1.74 -48.64
C VAL A 372 -15.08 -2.79 -47.58
N LYS A 373 -13.89 -2.70 -46.97
CA LYS A 373 -13.52 -3.48 -45.79
C LYS A 373 -13.86 -2.67 -44.55
N LYS A 374 -14.58 -3.24 -43.60
CA LYS A 374 -14.77 -2.66 -42.25
C LYS A 374 -13.90 -3.42 -41.27
N TYR A 375 -13.25 -2.71 -40.38
CA TYR A 375 -12.35 -3.24 -39.37
C TYR A 375 -13.04 -3.26 -38.01
N ALA A 376 -12.47 -4.02 -37.06
CA ALA A 376 -13.02 -4.16 -35.71
C ALA A 376 -13.10 -2.82 -34.96
N ASP A 377 -12.18 -1.90 -35.27
CA ASP A 377 -12.08 -0.54 -34.72
C ASP A 377 -13.13 0.44 -35.28
N GLY A 378 -14.04 -0.02 -36.14
CA GLY A 378 -15.07 0.81 -36.78
C GLY A 378 -14.60 1.62 -37.98
N THR A 379 -13.31 1.59 -38.32
CA THR A 379 -12.79 2.23 -39.54
C THR A 379 -13.17 1.43 -40.78
N SER A 380 -13.09 2.07 -41.95
CA SER A 380 -13.36 1.40 -43.22
C SER A 380 -12.37 1.82 -44.32
N LYS A 381 -12.05 0.87 -45.20
CA LYS A 381 -11.20 1.08 -46.38
C LYS A 381 -11.93 0.67 -47.64
N ALA A 382 -12.12 1.63 -48.55
CA ALA A 382 -12.67 1.38 -49.89
C ALA A 382 -11.54 1.09 -50.90
N VAL A 383 -11.71 0.05 -51.70
CA VAL A 383 -10.74 -0.40 -52.71
C VAL A 383 -11.48 -0.66 -54.02
N LYS A 384 -10.94 -0.14 -55.12
CA LYS A 384 -11.43 -0.47 -56.46
C LYS A 384 -11.04 -1.91 -56.82
N VAL A 385 -12.01 -2.71 -57.23
CA VAL A 385 -11.82 -4.10 -57.68
C VAL A 385 -12.28 -4.23 -59.12
N MET A 386 -11.50 -4.92 -59.94
CA MET A 386 -11.82 -5.21 -61.34
C MET A 386 -11.85 -6.72 -61.54
N LYS A 387 -12.92 -7.22 -62.18
CA LYS A 387 -13.10 -8.66 -62.43
C LYS A 387 -13.50 -8.94 -63.87
#